data_AF-A0A173Z9B0-F1
#
_entry.id   AF-A0A173Z9B0-F1
#
_cell.length_a   1.000
_cell.length_b   1.000
_cell.length_c   1.000
_cell.angle_alpha   90.00
_cell.angle_beta   90.00
_cell.angle_gamma   90.00
#
_symmetry.space_group_name_H-M   'P 1'
#
loop_
_entity.id
_entity.type
_entity.pdbx_description
1 polymer ?
#
loop_
_entity_poly.entity_id
_entity_poly.type
_entity_poly.pdbx_seq_one_letter_code
_entity_poly.pdbx_strand_id
1 'polypeptide(L)' 'MIEIIKPGTKEKISCNSCGCLFSYEKEDIEIGHPHNLHPLVATESKYITCPQCNEKIELEATK' A
#
# COMPACT_ATOMS: atom_id res chain seq x y z
N MET A 1 10.22 18.15 17.96
CA MET A 1 9.49 17.26 18.87
C MET A 1 9.06 16.07 18.03
N ILE A 2 9.59 14.87 18.28
CA ILE A 2 9.31 13.69 17.44
C ILE A 2 8.28 12.85 18.18
N GLU A 3 7.03 12.92 17.74
CA GLU A 3 5.92 12.19 18.34
C GLU A 3 5.90 10.77 17.75
N ILE A 4 6.13 9.78 18.60
CA ILE A 4 5.89 8.38 18.26
C ILE A 4 4.37 8.17 18.33
N ILE A 5 3.73 8.21 17.15
CA ILE A 5 2.27 8.32 16.97
C ILE A 5 1.51 7.09 17.52
N LYS A 6 2.19 5.93 17.66
CA LYS A 6 1.85 4.73 18.44
C LYS A 6 2.81 3.62 17.98
N PRO A 7 3.34 2.74 18.85
CA PRO A 7 3.88 1.46 18.40
C PRO A 7 2.70 0.60 17.93
N GLY A 8 2.44 0.64 16.64
CA GLY A 8 1.39 -0.13 15.99
C GLY A 8 1.77 -0.27 14.54
N THR A 9 1.34 -1.36 13.90
CA THR A 9 1.64 -1.82 12.53
C THR A 9 1.17 -0.85 11.42
N LYS A 10 1.03 0.44 11.74
CA LYS A 10 0.74 1.54 10.84
C LYS A 10 2.03 1.94 10.14
N GLU A 11 2.16 1.53 8.90
CA GLU A 11 3.24 1.98 8.04
C GLU A 11 2.92 3.37 7.50
N LYS A 12 3.95 4.15 7.16
CA LYS A 12 3.80 5.49 6.58
C LYS A 12 4.30 5.46 5.16
N ILE A 13 3.54 6.07 4.26
CA ILE A 13 3.89 6.20 2.85
C ILE A 13 3.62 7.62 2.37
N SER A 14 4.46 8.05 1.45
CA SER A 14 4.26 9.29 0.71
C SER A 14 3.66 8.98 -0.65
N CYS A 15 2.55 9.63 -0.99
CA CYS A 15 2.03 9.62 -2.33
C CYS A 15 2.92 10.45 -3.26
N ASN A 16 3.36 9.87 -4.38
CA ASN A 16 4.25 10.55 -5.31
C ASN A 16 3.54 11.60 -6.18
N SER A 17 2.22 11.52 -6.34
CA SER A 17 1.42 12.46 -7.13
C SER A 17 1.02 13.71 -6.36
N CYS A 18 0.48 13.58 -5.14
CA CYS A 18 0.06 14.73 -4.34
C CYS A 18 1.08 15.16 -3.27
N GLY A 19 2.11 14.36 -3.01
CA GLY A 19 3.09 14.63 -1.94
C GLY A 19 2.53 14.43 -0.53
N CYS A 20 1.31 13.90 -0.39
CA CYS A 20 0.70 13.65 0.91
C CYS A 20 1.39 12.48 1.60
N LEU A 21 1.81 12.68 2.85
CA LEU A 21 2.32 11.63 3.71
C LEU A 21 1.19 11.13 4.61
N PHE A 22 0.81 9.87 4.44
CA PHE A 22 -0.27 9.26 5.21
C PHE A 22 0.18 7.92 5.80
N SER A 23 -0.52 7.51 6.85
CA SER A 23 -0.32 6.20 7.48
C SER A 23 -1.37 5.23 6.97
N TYR A 24 -0.97 4.00 6.68
CA TYR A 24 -1.85 2.91 6.26
C TYR A 24 -1.65 1.70 7.17
N GLU A 25 -2.69 0.88 7.30
CA GLU A 25 -2.66 -0.41 7.98
C GLU A 25 -2.83 -1.55 6.97
N LYS A 26 -2.59 -2.79 7.42
CA LYS A 26 -2.78 -4.00 6.59
C LYS A 26 -4.20 -4.13 6.01
N GLU A 27 -5.19 -3.51 6.64
CA GLU A 27 -6.59 -3.50 6.19
C GLU A 27 -6.82 -2.53 5.03
N ASP A 28 -5.98 -1.49 4.90
CA ASP A 28 -6.01 -0.55 3.77
C ASP A 28 -5.27 -1.11 2.54
N ILE A 29 -4.54 -2.23 2.69
CA ILE A 29 -3.82 -2.89 1.61
C ILE A 29 -4.80 -3.73 0.80
N GLU A 30 -5.00 -3.33 -0.45
CA GLU A 30 -5.71 -4.12 -1.44
C GLU A 30 -4.74 -5.10 -2.12
N ILE A 31 -5.17 -6.35 -2.25
CA ILE A 31 -4.41 -7.39 -2.94
C ILE A 31 -5.04 -7.62 -4.31
N GLY A 32 -4.33 -7.22 -5.36
CA GLY A 32 -4.72 -7.48 -6.73
C GLY A 32 -4.41 -8.93 -7.11
N HIS A 33 -5.42 -9.78 -7.21
CA HIS A 33 -5.27 -11.10 -7.82
C HIS A 33 -5.42 -10.98 -9.35
N PRO A 34 -4.38 -11.27 -10.14
CA PRO A 34 -4.56 -11.41 -11.58
C PRO A 34 -5.43 -12.64 -11.84
N HIS A 35 -6.70 -12.42 -12.18
CA HIS A 35 -7.71 -13.44 -12.45
C HIS A 35 -7.37 -14.44 -13.58
N ASN A 36 -6.19 -14.35 -14.21
CA ASN A 36 -5.85 -15.06 -15.45
C ASN A 36 -4.44 -15.69 -15.50
N LEU A 37 -3.64 -15.68 -14.42
CA LEU A 37 -2.33 -16.35 -14.44
C LEU A 37 -2.33 -17.63 -13.61
N HIS A 38 -1.81 -18.69 -14.24
CA HIS A 38 -1.54 -20.02 -13.69
C HIS A 38 -1.12 -19.98 -12.20
N PRO A 39 -1.53 -20.96 -11.38
CA PRO A 39 -1.30 -20.99 -9.92
C PRO A 39 0.18 -21.03 -9.47
N LEU A 40 1.13 -20.95 -10.39
CA LEU A 40 2.58 -20.98 -10.14
C LEU A 40 3.24 -19.58 -10.19
N VAL A 41 2.53 -18.55 -10.70
CA VAL A 41 3.08 -17.19 -10.88
C VAL A 41 2.02 -16.13 -10.51
N ALA A 42 1.27 -16.37 -9.43
CA ALA A 42 0.41 -15.33 -8.87
C ALA A 42 1.26 -14.45 -7.96
N THR A 43 2.02 -13.51 -8.52
CA THR A 43 2.58 -12.42 -7.74
C THR A 43 1.42 -11.58 -7.24
N GLU A 44 1.09 -11.75 -5.96
CA GLU A 44 0.12 -10.93 -5.24
C GLU A 44 0.63 -9.48 -5.23
N SER A 45 0.07 -8.63 -6.10
CA SER A 45 0.40 -7.21 -6.12
C SER A 45 -0.37 -6.50 -5.02
N LYS A 46 0.34 -6.03 -4.00
CA LYS A 46 -0.24 -5.23 -2.91
C LYS A 46 -0.21 -3.76 -3.30
N TYR A 47 -1.35 -3.10 -3.22
CA TYR A 47 -1.45 -1.66 -3.47
C TYR A 47 -2.34 -1.00 -2.42
N ILE A 48 -2.15 0.30 -2.22
CA ILE A 48 -2.98 1.14 -1.38
C ILE A 48 -3.47 2.33 -2.20
N THR A 49 -4.62 2.88 -1.83
CA THR A 49 -5.18 4.03 -2.52
C THR A 49 -4.97 5.29 -1.69
N CYS A 50 -4.36 6.32 -2.27
CA CYS A 50 -4.15 7.58 -1.59
C CYS A 50 -5.51 8.24 -1.26
N PRO A 51 -5.79 8.60 0.01
CA PRO A 51 -7.07 9.20 0.38
C PRO A 51 -7.26 10.63 -0.15
N GLN A 52 -6.20 11.28 -0.62
CA GLN A 52 -6.22 12.69 -0.99
C GLN A 52 -6.36 12.92 -2.51
N CYS A 53 -5.77 12.06 -3.32
CA CYS A 53 -5.83 12.13 -4.78
C CYS A 53 -6.37 10.85 -5.44
N ASN A 54 -6.73 9.84 -4.65
CA ASN A 54 -7.22 8.55 -5.11
C ASN A 54 -6.23 7.74 -5.96
N GLU A 55 -4.95 8.11 -5.94
CA GLU A 55 -3.92 7.43 -6.70
C GLU A 55 -3.51 6.11 -6.05
N LYS A 56 -3.37 5.07 -6.87
CA LYS A 56 -2.94 3.74 -6.43
C LYS A 56 -1.42 3.72 -6.28
N ILE A 57 -0.95 3.38 -5.10
CA ILE A 57 0.46 3.27 -4.76
C ILE A 57 0.74 1.79 -4.53
N GLU A 58 1.56 1.20 -5.37
CA GLU A 58 1.98 -0.20 -5.24
C GLU A 58 3.02 -0.30 -4.10
N LEU A 59 2.80 -1.22 -3.16
CA LEU A 59 3.65 -1.39 -1.98
C LEU A 59 4.86 -2.30 -2.26
N GLU A 60 4.65 -3.44 -2.92
CA GLU A 60 5.68 -4.25 -3.58
C GLU A 60 5.02 -5.54 -4.11
N ALA A 61 5.40 -5.95 -5.32
CA ALA A 61 5.21 -7.32 -5.78
C ALA A 61 6.44 -8.12 -5.33
N THR A 62 6.24 -9.10 -4.44
CA THR A 62 7.33 -9.99 -4.03
C THR A 62 7.92 -10.64 -5.29
N LYS A 63 9.24 -10.51 -5.48
CA LYS A 63 9.97 -11.15 -6.58
C LYS A 63 10.49 -12.52 -6.16
#